data_AF-A0A7X6V3N1-F1
#
_entry.id   AF-A0A7X6V3N1-F1
#
_cell.length_a   1.000
_cell.length_b   1.000
_cell.length_c   1.000
_cell.angle_alpha   90.00
_cell.angle_beta   90.00
_cell.angle_gamma   90.00
#
_symmetry.space_group_name_H-M   'P 1'
#
loop_
_entity.id
_entity.type
_entity.pdbx_description
1 polymer ?
#
loop_
_entity_poly.entity_id
_entity_poly.type
_entity_poly.pdbx_seq_one_letter_code
_entity_poly.pdbx_strand_id
1 'polypeptide(L)'
;NLCVFIEQFGYGFGFTAYMLYMIYFSEGEHKTSHYAICTAFMALGMMLPGMAAGWLQELIGYKHFFYWIMICCAATIAVTALIKVDPSFGKKEVAKE
;
A
#
# COMPACT_ATOMS: atom_id res chain seq x y z
N ASN A 1 23.73 6.03 -3.09
CA ASN A 1 22.58 6.65 -3.78
C ASN A 1 21.73 5.67 -4.57
N LEU A 2 22.29 4.62 -5.20
CA LEU A 2 21.51 3.64 -5.95
C LEU A 2 20.46 2.89 -5.09
N CYS A 3 20.79 2.50 -3.86
CA CYS A 3 19.83 1.81 -2.97
C CYS A 3 18.63 2.70 -2.60
N VAL A 4 18.88 3.96 -2.24
CA VAL A 4 17.82 4.94 -1.93
C VAL A 4 16.95 5.22 -3.15
N PHE A 5 17.56 5.26 -4.35
CA PHE A 5 16.82 5.39 -5.59
C PHE A 5 15.86 4.22 -5.82
N ILE A 6 16.34 2.98 -5.67
CA ILE A 6 15.52 1.78 -5.83
C ILE A 6 14.38 1.76 -4.80
N GLU A 7 14.67 2.11 -3.55
CA GLU A 7 13.69 2.18 -2.46
C GLU A 7 12.59 3.21 -2.76
N GLN A 8 12.96 4.47 -3.09
CA GLN A 8 11.98 5.50 -3.38
C GLN A 8 11.21 5.29 -4.67
N PHE A 9 11.86 4.70 -5.68
CA PHE A 9 11.18 4.31 -6.90
C PHE A 9 10.11 3.23 -6.62
N GLY A 10 10.50 2.18 -5.88
CA GLY A 10 9.58 1.11 -5.47
C GLY A 10 8.43 1.62 -4.62
N TYR A 11 8.70 2.51 -3.66
CA TYR A 11 7.68 3.15 -2.83
C TYR A 11 6.69 3.98 -3.67
N GLY A 12 7.19 4.83 -4.56
CA GLY A 12 6.33 5.65 -5.44
C GLY A 12 5.48 4.81 -6.40
N PHE A 13 6.06 3.75 -6.97
CA PHE A 13 5.35 2.80 -7.83
C PHE A 13 4.26 2.05 -7.05
N GLY A 14 4.59 1.50 -5.88
CA GLY A 14 3.66 0.78 -5.01
C GLY A 14 2.52 1.67 -4.52
N PHE A 15 2.81 2.92 -4.14
CA PHE A 15 1.79 3.88 -3.73
C PHE A 15 0.80 4.19 -4.85
N THR A 16 1.30 4.35 -6.08
CA THR A 16 0.44 4.59 -7.26
C THR A 16 -0.44 3.38 -7.57
N ALA A 17 0.12 2.18 -7.53
CA ALA A 17 -0.65 0.95 -7.71
C ALA A 17 -1.76 0.81 -6.65
N TYR A 18 -1.46 1.15 -5.40
CA TYR A 18 -2.43 1.14 -4.31
C TYR A 18 -3.56 2.17 -4.51
N MET A 19 -3.23 3.38 -4.98
CA MET A 19 -4.23 4.38 -5.35
C MET A 19 -5.15 3.90 -6.47
N LEU A 20 -4.60 3.32 -7.55
CA LEU A 20 -5.38 2.77 -8.66
C LEU A 20 -6.32 1.65 -8.18
N TYR A 21 -5.85 0.79 -7.29
CA TYR A 21 -6.67 -0.26 -6.68
C TYR A 21 -7.82 0.32 -5.84
N MET A 22 -7.61 1.40 -5.09
CA MET A 22 -8.70 2.04 -4.34
C MET A 22 -9.71 2.73 -5.25
N ILE A 23 -9.27 3.31 -6.36
CA ILE A 23 -10.18 3.88 -7.38
C ILE A 23 -11.05 2.77 -7.96
N TYR A 24 -10.48 1.60 -8.28
CA TYR A 24 -11.23 0.42 -8.73
C TYR A 24 -12.32 0.03 -7.73
N PHE A 25 -11.90 -0.14 -6.47
CA PHE A 25 -12.77 -0.61 -5.41
C PHE A 25 -13.90 0.38 -5.10
N SER A 26 -13.67 1.65 -5.39
CA SER A 26 -14.64 2.73 -5.20
C SER A 26 -15.58 2.91 -6.39
N GLU A 27 -15.46 2.14 -7.47
CA GLU A 27 -16.41 2.17 -8.58
C GLU A 27 -17.77 1.58 -8.16
N GLY A 28 -18.75 2.46 -7.91
CA GLY A 28 -20.14 2.12 -7.58
C GLY A 28 -21.05 3.34 -7.63
N GLU A 29 -22.25 3.28 -7.06
CA GLU A 29 -23.26 4.36 -7.10
C GLU A 29 -22.82 5.62 -6.31
N HIS A 30 -21.94 5.47 -5.32
CA HIS A 30 -21.43 6.54 -4.46
C HIS A 30 -19.90 6.68 -4.53
N LYS A 31 -19.34 6.83 -5.75
CA LYS A 31 -17.88 6.85 -6.01
C LYS A 31 -17.11 7.84 -5.11
N THR A 32 -17.64 9.04 -4.89
CA THR A 32 -16.97 10.07 -4.08
C THR A 32 -16.89 9.71 -2.59
N SER A 33 -17.97 9.18 -2.02
CA SER A 33 -18.03 8.81 -0.60
C SER A 33 -17.18 7.58 -0.30
N HIS A 34 -17.25 6.55 -1.16
CA HIS A 34 -16.42 5.35 -1.03
C HIS A 34 -14.93 5.67 -1.18
N TYR A 35 -14.57 6.54 -2.14
CA TYR A 35 -13.18 6.95 -2.32
C TYR A 35 -12.65 7.77 -1.14
N ALA A 36 -13.46 8.67 -0.56
CA ALA A 36 -13.08 9.43 0.62
C ALA A 36 -12.84 8.52 1.85
N ILE A 37 -13.71 7.52 2.06
CA ILE A 37 -13.55 6.55 3.15
C ILE A 37 -12.30 5.69 2.93
N CYS A 38 -12.08 5.18 1.71
CA CYS A 38 -10.87 4.41 1.39
C CYS A 38 -9.60 5.23 1.60
N THR A 39 -9.61 6.51 1.21
CA THR A 39 -8.49 7.43 1.43
C THR A 39 -8.23 7.68 2.93
N ALA A 40 -9.29 7.82 3.74
CA ALA A 40 -9.16 7.94 5.19
C ALA A 40 -8.54 6.67 5.81
N PHE A 41 -8.95 5.48 5.36
CA PHE A 41 -8.34 4.22 5.79
C PHE A 41 -6.88 4.07 5.34
N MET A 42 -6.53 4.52 4.14
CA MET A 42 -5.13 4.58 3.69
C MET A 42 -4.28 5.45 4.63
N ALA A 43 -4.75 6.68 4.92
CA ALA A 43 -4.03 7.61 5.78
C ALA A 43 -3.89 7.04 7.21
N LEU A 44 -4.95 6.45 7.74
CA LEU A 44 -4.96 5.80 9.04
C LEU A 44 -4.01 4.59 9.08
N GLY A 45 -3.96 3.79 8.01
CA GLY A 45 -3.07 2.64 7.87
C GLY A 45 -1.59 3.02 7.85
N MET A 46 -1.23 4.20 7.34
CA MET A 46 0.15 4.72 7.44
C MET A 46 0.46 5.34 8.80
N MET A 47 -0.53 5.95 9.45
CA MET A 47 -0.34 6.69 10.69
C MET A 47 -0.22 5.78 11.93
N LEU A 48 -1.03 4.71 12.03
CA LEU A 48 -1.01 3.79 13.17
C LEU A 48 0.36 3.13 13.39
N PRO A 49 1.03 2.56 12.36
CA PRO A 49 2.36 1.98 12.53
C PRO A 49 3.40 3.04 12.90
N GLY A 50 3.30 4.24 12.33
CA GLY A 50 4.22 5.35 12.63
C GLY A 50 4.16 5.77 14.10
N MET A 51 2.95 5.84 14.68
CA MET A 51 2.77 6.16 16.11
C MET A 51 3.27 5.04 17.02
N ALA A 52 2.98 3.78 16.67
CA ALA A 52 3.40 2.63 17.47
C ALA A 52 4.90 2.33 17.36
N ALA A 53 5.56 2.74 16.27
CA ALA A 53 6.96 2.42 15.98
C ALA A 53 7.93 2.87 17.08
N GLY A 54 7.73 4.06 17.66
CA GLY A 54 8.59 4.58 18.73
C GLY A 54 8.52 3.71 19.99
N TRP A 55 7.29 3.45 20.46
CA TRP A 55 7.05 2.59 21.63
C TRP A 55 7.54 1.15 21.40
N LEU A 56 7.30 0.58 20.22
CA LEU A 56 7.80 -0.75 19.86
C LEU A 56 9.34 -0.75 19.86
N GLN A 57 9.96 0.24 19.24
CA GLN A 57 11.42 0.33 19.16
C GLN A 57 12.08 0.45 20.55
N GLU A 58 11.45 1.15 21.50
CA GLU A 58 11.93 1.22 22.89
C GLU A 58 11.84 -0.13 23.62
N LEU A 59 10.78 -0.91 23.39
CA LEU A 59 10.56 -2.19 24.06
C LEU A 59 11.50 -3.31 23.58
N ILE A 60 11.67 -3.47 22.27
CA ILE A 60 12.44 -4.58 21.67
C ILE A 60 13.87 -4.16 21.25
N GLY A 61 14.17 -2.86 21.27
CA GLY A 61 15.44 -2.31 20.84
C GLY A 61 15.60 -2.28 19.31
N TYR A 62 16.49 -1.39 18.82
CA TYR A 62 16.62 -1.07 17.39
C TYR A 62 16.92 -2.29 16.51
N LYS A 63 17.83 -3.19 16.93
CA LYS A 63 18.20 -4.37 16.13
C LYS A 63 17.05 -5.35 15.94
N HIS A 64 16.28 -5.64 16.98
CA HIS A 64 15.12 -6.54 16.86
C HIS A 64 13.97 -5.85 16.14
N PHE A 65 13.77 -4.55 16.37
CA PHE A 65 12.80 -3.75 15.62
C PHE A 65 13.09 -3.77 14.11
N PHE A 66 14.36 -3.69 13.71
CA PHE A 66 14.75 -3.79 12.30
C PHE A 66 14.34 -5.13 11.68
N TYR A 67 14.69 -6.26 12.32
CA TYR A 67 14.26 -7.58 11.83
C TYR A 67 12.75 -7.75 11.82
N TRP A 68 12.06 -7.20 12.82
CA TRP A 68 10.60 -7.20 12.88
C TRP A 68 9.97 -6.47 11.68
N ILE A 69 10.47 -5.26 11.36
CA ILE A 69 10.00 -4.50 10.20
C ILE A 69 10.30 -5.25 8.89
N MET A 70 11.48 -5.85 8.75
CA MET A 70 11.82 -6.65 7.57
C MET A 70 10.87 -7.84 7.37
N ILE A 71 10.48 -8.52 8.46
CA ILE A 71 9.49 -9.61 8.42
C ILE A 71 8.11 -9.08 8.03
N CYS A 72 7.68 -7.95 8.61
CA CYS A 72 6.42 -7.30 8.23
C CYS A 72 6.40 -6.89 6.75
N CYS A 73 7.51 -6.37 6.22
CA CYS A 73 7.63 -6.06 4.79
C CYS A 73 7.50 -7.32 3.92
N ALA A 74 8.17 -8.42 4.29
CA ALA A 74 8.05 -9.68 3.58
C ALA A 74 6.61 -10.23 3.62
N ALA A 75 5.94 -10.14 4.77
CA ALA A 75 4.54 -10.51 4.91
C ALA A 75 3.61 -9.65 4.02
N THR A 76 3.82 -8.34 3.96
CA THR A 76 3.06 -7.44 3.08
C THR A 76 3.23 -7.80 1.60
N ILE A 77 4.46 -8.12 1.17
CA ILE A 77 4.71 -8.59 -0.20
C ILE A 77 3.98 -9.90 -0.47
N ALA A 78 4.03 -10.85 0.47
CA ALA A 78 3.34 -12.13 0.35
C ALA A 78 1.81 -11.95 0.24
N VAL A 79 1.21 -11.11 1.10
CA VAL A 79 -0.22 -10.79 1.02
C VAL A 79 -0.55 -10.12 -0.31
N THR A 80 0.26 -9.16 -0.75
CA THR A 80 0.05 -8.48 -2.04
C THR A 80 0.14 -9.44 -3.22
N ALA A 81 1.03 -10.43 -3.17
CA ALA A 81 1.12 -11.48 -4.20
C ALA A 81 -0.09 -12.43 -4.22
N LEU A 82 -0.79 -12.57 -3.10
CA LEU A 82 -2.03 -13.37 -3.01
C LEU A 82 -3.27 -12.60 -3.45
N ILE A 83 -3.20 -11.27 -3.57
CA ILE A 83 -4.30 -10.47 -4.12
C ILE A 83 -4.47 -10.83 -5.59
N LYS A 84 -5.54 -11.55 -5.91
CA LYS A 84 -5.99 -11.79 -7.27
C LYS A 84 -6.62 -10.51 -7.83
N VAL A 85 -5.80 -9.69 -8.48
CA VAL A 85 -6.29 -8.56 -9.28
C VAL A 85 -6.88 -9.12 -10.58
N ASP A 86 -8.12 -8.72 -10.90
CA ASP A 86 -8.76 -9.12 -12.15
C ASP A 86 -7.95 -8.57 -13.35
N PRO A 87 -7.56 -9.42 -14.32
CA PRO A 87 -6.70 -9.04 -15.45
C PRO A 87 -7.34 -8.04 -16.44
N SER A 88 -8.60 -7.64 -16.18
CA SER A 88 -9.36 -6.65 -16.94
C SER A 88 -9.16 -5.22 -16.42
N PHE A 89 -8.70 -5.05 -15.17
CA PHE A 89 -8.60 -3.73 -14.57
C PHE A 89 -7.40 -2.92 -15.11
N GLY A 90 -7.67 -1.71 -15.61
CA GLY A 90 -6.66 -0.81 -16.18
C GLY A 90 -6.33 -1.04 -17.68
N LYS A 91 -6.94 -2.04 -18.34
CA LYS A 91 -6.89 -2.13 -19.80
C LYS A 91 -7.86 -1.12 -20.39
N LYS A 92 -7.36 -0.24 -21.28
CA LYS A 92 -8.21 0.54 -22.17
C LYS A 92 -9.07 -0.45 -22.97
N GLU A 93 -10.40 -0.41 -22.81
CA GLU A 93 -11.26 -1.00 -23.83
C GLU A 93 -10.93 -0.28 -25.14
N VAL A 94 -10.43 -1.04 -26.11
CA VAL A 94 -10.36 -0.56 -27.49
C VAL A 94 -11.80 -0.34 -27.91
N ALA A 95 -12.21 0.92 -27.95
CA ALA A 95 -13.50 1.33 -28.46
C ALA A 95 -13.72 0.64 -29.81
N LYS A 96 -14.67 -0.30 -29.85
CA LYS A 96 -15.19 -0.80 -31.11
C LYS A 96 -16.09 0.29 -31.67
N GLU A 97 -15.72 0.77 -32.85
CA GLU A 97 -16.47 1.62 -33.79
C GLU A 97 -17.99 1.34 -33.79
#